data_AF-A0A5B0MPU7-F1
#
_entry.id   AF-A0A5B0MPU7-F1
#
_cell.length_a   1.000
_cell.length_b   1.000
_cell.length_c   1.000
_cell.angle_alpha   90.00
_cell.angle_beta   90.00
_cell.angle_gamma   90.00
#
_symmetry.space_group_name_H-M   'P 1'
#
loop_
_entity.id
_entity.type
_entity.pdbx_description
1 polymer ?
#
loop_
_entity_poly.entity_id
_entity_poly.type
_entity_poly.pdbx_seq_one_letter_code
_entity_poly.pdbx_strand_id
1 'polypeptide(L)'
;MATSAVGIAGPEGELLEYLQFAGVMNTKETMRVLKRNDVDSYTMFAEGFFTSDQFQQLGLTVGTLAKPFQNVSRYKCSRAQPRQ
;
A
#
# COMPACT_ATOMS: atom_id res chain seq x y z
N MET A 1 30.49 -0.73 11.15
CA MET A 1 29.13 -0.77 11.72
C MET A 1 28.19 -0.11 10.72
N ALA A 2 27.55 -0.89 9.86
CA ALA A 2 26.59 -0.37 8.88
C ALA A 2 25.20 -0.43 9.51
N THR A 3 24.51 0.72 9.55
CA THR A 3 23.15 0.85 10.03
C THR A 3 22.23 0.05 9.12
N SER A 4 21.88 -1.17 9.54
CA SER A 4 20.87 -1.99 8.89
C SER A 4 19.55 -1.24 9.01
N ALA A 5 19.11 -0.70 7.88
CA ALA A 5 17.78 -0.12 7.74
C ALA A 5 16.78 -1.16 8.27
N VAL A 6 16.09 -0.76 9.32
CA VAL A 6 15.15 -1.58 10.09
C VAL A 6 14.20 -2.27 9.13
N GLY A 7 14.41 -3.58 8.95
CA GLY A 7 13.44 -4.43 8.30
C GLY A 7 12.18 -4.44 9.15
N ILE A 8 11.20 -3.62 8.75
CA ILE A 8 9.81 -3.87 9.14
C ILE A 8 9.35 -5.01 8.21
N ALA A 9 9.86 -6.22 8.44
CA ALA A 9 9.56 -7.43 7.68
C ALA A 9 8.17 -8.00 8.07
N GLY A 10 7.19 -7.12 8.18
CA GLY A 10 5.80 -7.43 8.51
C GLY A 10 4.83 -6.77 7.53
N PRO A 11 3.57 -7.22 7.48
CA PRO A 11 2.57 -6.73 6.53
C PRO A 11 2.40 -5.19 6.58
N GLU A 12 2.47 -4.59 7.77
CA GLU A 12 2.44 -3.13 7.93
C GLU A 12 3.63 -2.40 7.29
N GLY A 13 4.83 -2.99 7.31
CA GLY A 13 6.03 -2.42 6.69
C GLY A 13 5.96 -2.47 5.17
N GLU A 14 5.51 -3.60 4.62
CA GLU A 14 5.31 -3.74 3.18
C GLU A 14 4.24 -2.79 2.64
N LEU A 15 3.15 -2.61 3.40
CA LEU A 15 2.08 -1.67 3.05
C LEU A 15 2.59 -0.22 3.07
N LEU A 16 3.39 0.15 4.07
CA LEU A 16 3.97 1.49 4.17
C LEU A 16 4.95 1.79 3.02
N GLU A 17 5.83 0.84 2.69
CA GLU A 17 6.75 0.94 1.55
C GLU A 17 5.98 1.09 0.23
N TYR A 18 4.92 0.31 0.07
CA TYR A 18 4.06 0.38 -1.09
C TYR A 18 3.34 1.72 -1.25
N LEU A 19 2.77 2.28 -0.17
CA LEU A 19 2.11 3.59 -0.23
C LEU A 19 3.10 4.71 -0.59
N GLN A 20 4.34 4.62 -0.10
CA GLN A 20 5.42 5.53 -0.51
C GLN A 20 5.77 5.37 -1.98
N PHE A 21 5.91 4.12 -2.45
CA PHE A 21 6.16 3.81 -3.86
C PHE A 21 5.05 4.35 -4.78
N ALA A 22 3.79 4.23 -4.36
CA ALA A 22 2.63 4.76 -5.09
C ALA A 22 2.53 6.30 -5.05
N GLY A 23 3.38 6.99 -4.28
CA GLY A 23 3.39 8.45 -4.19
C GLY A 23 2.19 9.01 -3.41
N VAL A 24 1.78 8.33 -2.35
CA VAL A 24 0.74 8.78 -1.42
C VAL A 24 1.34 9.77 -0.42
N MET A 25 0.91 11.04 -0.50
CA MET A 25 1.48 12.14 0.31
C MET A 25 1.16 12.02 1.81
N ASN A 26 -0.04 11.56 2.17
CA ASN A 26 -0.50 11.48 3.56
C ASN A 26 -0.39 10.07 4.13
N THR A 27 0.77 9.41 3.92
CA THR A 27 0.98 7.98 4.17
C THR A 27 0.59 7.55 5.59
N LYS A 28 0.89 8.36 6.61
CA LYS A 28 0.54 8.05 8.02
C LYS A 28 -0.96 8.07 8.27
N GLU A 29 -1.67 9.07 7.73
CA GLU A 29 -3.12 9.17 7.88
C GLU A 29 -3.81 8.06 7.07
N THR A 30 -3.32 7.80 5.86
CA THR A 30 -3.76 6.68 5.04
C THR A 30 -3.58 5.35 5.77
N MET A 31 -2.41 5.08 6.38
CA MET A 31 -2.21 3.87 7.18
C MET A 31 -3.19 3.76 8.35
N ARG A 32 -3.46 4.85 9.07
CA ARG A 32 -4.43 4.85 10.18
C ARG A 32 -5.83 4.48 9.70
N VAL A 33 -6.24 5.02 8.55
CA VAL A 33 -7.54 4.75 7.94
C VAL A 33 -7.61 3.31 7.44
N LEU A 34 -6.57 2.82 6.77
CA LEU A 34 -6.46 1.43 6.31
C LEU A 34 -6.54 0.45 7.48
N LYS A 35 -5.79 0.70 8.55
CA LYS A 35 -5.80 -0.12 9.76
C LYS A 35 -7.17 -0.15 10.46
N ARG A 36 -7.91 0.97 10.43
CA ARG A 36 -9.30 1.01 10.94
C ARG A 36 -10.27 0.15 10.14
N ASN A 37 -9.95 -0.10 8.88
CA ASN A 37 -10.75 -0.91 7.96
C ASN A 37 -10.16 -2.30 7.75
N ASP A 38 -9.29 -2.76 8.67
CA ASP A 38 -8.64 -4.07 8.62
C ASP A 38 -7.82 -4.31 7.33
N VAL A 39 -7.29 -3.23 6.73
CA VAL A 39 -6.41 -3.29 5.57
C VAL A 39 -4.96 -3.25 6.02
N ASP A 40 -4.36 -4.42 6.20
CA ASP A 40 -2.97 -4.59 6.61
C ASP A 40 -2.01 -4.90 5.45
N SER A 41 -2.53 -5.25 4.27
CA SER A 41 -1.70 -5.71 3.14
C SER A 41 -1.93 -4.93 1.84
N TYR A 42 -0.84 -4.67 1.12
CA TYR A 42 -0.90 -3.99 -0.18
C TYR A 42 -1.62 -4.84 -1.25
N THR A 43 -1.69 -6.17 -1.06
CA THR A 43 -2.38 -7.08 -1.98
C THR A 43 -3.88 -6.86 -2.00
N MET A 44 -4.45 -6.28 -0.93
CA MET A 44 -5.86 -5.91 -0.88
C MET A 44 -6.18 -4.73 -1.80
N PHE A 45 -5.19 -3.99 -2.29
CA PHE A 45 -5.41 -3.01 -3.36
C PHE A 45 -5.45 -3.64 -4.75
N ALA A 46 -5.23 -4.96 -4.87
CA ALA A 46 -5.33 -5.62 -6.18
C ALA A 46 -6.73 -5.48 -6.75
N GLU A 47 -6.80 -5.42 -8.08
CA GLU A 47 -8.06 -5.36 -8.80
C GLU A 47 -8.93 -6.57 -8.41
N GLY A 48 -10.18 -6.31 -8.03
CA GLY A 48 -11.14 -7.32 -7.60
C GLY A 48 -11.21 -7.59 -6.09
N PHE A 49 -10.29 -7.06 -5.26
CA PHE A 49 -10.37 -7.26 -3.80
C PHE A 49 -11.39 -6.34 -3.13
N PHE A 50 -11.47 -5.09 -3.56
CA PHE A 50 -12.47 -4.14 -3.12
C PHE A 50 -13.26 -3.61 -4.31
N THR A 51 -14.55 -3.37 -4.08
CA THR A 51 -15.39 -2.61 -5.00
C THR A 51 -15.18 -1.12 -4.78
N SER A 52 -15.47 -0.29 -5.81
CA SER A 52 -15.38 1.17 -5.70
C SER A 52 -16.20 1.74 -4.53
N ASP A 53 -17.31 1.09 -4.18
CA ASP A 53 -18.17 1.47 -3.06
C ASP A 53 -17.50 1.22 -1.70
N GLN A 54 -16.95 0.03 -1.48
CA GLN A 54 -16.15 -0.25 -0.26
C GLN A 54 -14.93 0.67 -0.17
N PHE A 55 -14.39 1.10 -1.31
CA PHE A 55 -13.33 2.08 -1.38
C PHE A 55 -13.74 3.51 -1.02
N GLN A 56 -14.98 3.91 -1.29
CA GLN A 56 -15.50 5.17 -0.76
C GLN A 56 -15.80 5.08 0.74
N GLN A 57 -16.23 3.91 1.21
CA GLN A 57 -16.50 3.67 2.63
C GLN A 57 -15.23 3.68 3.50
N LEU A 58 -14.07 3.39 2.90
CA LEU A 58 -12.75 3.56 3.54
C LEU A 58 -12.49 5.01 3.98
N GLY A 59 -13.21 6.02 3.46
CA GLY A 59 -13.04 7.42 3.85
C GLY A 59 -11.78 8.08 3.28
N LEU A 60 -11.15 7.44 2.28
CA LEU A 60 -10.05 7.99 1.52
C LEU A 60 -10.56 8.61 0.22
N THR A 61 -9.93 9.69 -0.23
CA THR A 61 -10.31 10.32 -1.50
C THR A 61 -9.94 9.43 -2.67
N VAL A 62 -10.82 9.33 -3.68
CA VAL A 62 -10.61 8.50 -4.89
C VAL A 62 -9.24 8.76 -5.53
N GLY A 63 -8.75 10.01 -5.55
CA GLY A 63 -7.42 10.34 -6.08
C GLY A 63 -6.25 9.80 -5.26
N THR A 64 -6.40 9.68 -3.94
CA THR A 64 -5.39 9.06 -3.06
C THR A 64 -5.36 7.55 -3.23
N LEU A 65 -6.49 6.97 -3.62
CA LEU A 65 -6.71 5.53 -3.80
C LEU A 65 -6.35 5.03 -5.19
N ALA A 66 -6.61 5.82 -6.23
CA ALA A 66 -6.29 5.47 -7.62
C ALA A 66 -4.79 5.23 -7.82
N LYS A 67 -3.96 5.99 -7.11
CA LYS A 67 -2.50 5.87 -7.15
C LYS A 67 -1.99 4.49 -6.73
N PRO A 68 -2.34 3.95 -5.54
CA PRO A 68 -1.97 2.59 -5.20
C PRO A 68 -2.52 1.60 -6.23
N PHE A 69 -3.82 1.58 -6.54
CA PHE A 69 -4.37 0.62 -7.52
C PHE A 69 -3.60 0.52 -8.84
N GLN A 70 -3.29 1.65 -9.46
CA GLN A 70 -2.55 1.68 -10.72
C GLN A 70 -1.11 1.18 -10.57
N ASN A 71 -0.54 1.28 -9.36
CA ASN A 71 0.82 0.87 -9.05
C ASN A 71 0.92 -0.52 -8.40
N VAL A 72 -0.19 -1.20 -8.04
CA VAL A 72 -0.16 -2.57 -7.48
C VAL A 72 0.60 -3.50 -8.40
N SER A 73 0.21 -3.58 -9.67
CA SER A 73 0.81 -4.48 -10.65
C SER A 73 2.29 -4.16 -10.84
N ARG A 74 2.64 -2.87 -10.84
CA ARG A 74 4.03 -2.40 -10.95
C ARG A 74 4.87 -2.77 -9.73
N TYR A 75 4.32 -2.62 -8.53
CA TYR A 75 4.97 -2.99 -7.28
C TYR A 75 5.13 -4.51 -7.16
N LYS A 76 4.11 -5.29 -7.54
CA LYS A 76 4.17 -6.75 -7.62
C LYS A 76 5.26 -7.21 -8.60
N CYS A 77 5.36 -6.59 -9.78
CA CYS A 77 6.44 -6.87 -10.73
C CYS A 77 7.82 -6.48 -10.17
N SER A 78 7.95 -5.32 -9.51
CA SER A 78 9.20 -4.88 -8.88
C SER A 78 9.64 -5.78 -7.72
N ARG A 79 8.68 -6.42 -7.04
CA ARG A 79 8.91 -7.43 -5.99
C ARG A 79 9.23 -8.81 -6.57
N ALA A 80 8.58 -9.17 -7.68
CA ALA A 80 8.73 -10.46 -8.34
C ALA A 80 9.99 -10.55 -9.20
N GLN A 81 10.57 -9.42 -9.61
CA GLN A 81 11.92 -9.40 -10.15
C GLN A 81 12.92 -9.63 -9.01
N PRO A 82 13.66 -10.74 -9.00
CA PRO A 82 14.80 -10.86 -8.10
C PRO A 82 15.75 -9.71 -8.43
N ARG A 83 16.18 -8.97 -7.41
CA ARG A 83 17.33 -8.06 -7.55
C ARG A 83 18.49 -8.89 -8.09
N GLN A 84 18.75 -8.78 -9.39
CA GLN A 84 19.96 -9.27 -10.03
C GLN A 84 21.09 -8.28 -9.78
#